data_AF-A0A1B6GHN3-F1
#
_entry.id   AF-A0A1B6GHN3-F1
#
_cell.length_a   1.000
_cell.length_b   1.000
_cell.length_c   1.000
_cell.angle_alpha   90.00
_cell.angle_beta   90.00
_cell.angle_gamma   90.00
#
_symmetry.space_group_name_H-M   'P 1'
#
loop_
_entity.id
_entity.type
_entity.pdbx_description
1 polymer ?
#
loop_
_entity_poly.entity_id
_entity_poly.type
_entity_poly.pdbx_seq_one_letter_code
_entity_poly.pdbx_strand_id
1 'polypeptide(L)'
;GESADSLLSDIEERVSIKVRNKGKKRVRLENLWKKTGEKLKKDRGKEYKIYGGTGETVGKKVFKPVTECCTKSCHSQVAVYEQGKLFTSFWDHGDKNLRIIIATSLIAQVPKKIVPMEQRKYKRRVTIWKYKVNISGLEYVCCR
;
A
#
# COMPACT_ATOMS: atom_id res chain seq x y z
N GLY A 1 -29.76 15.13 0.64
CA GLY A 1 -28.30 15.01 0.81
C GLY A 1 -28.03 15.04 2.29
N GLU A 2 -28.08 13.88 2.94
CA GLU A 2 -27.82 13.78 4.38
C GLU A 2 -26.32 13.59 4.56
N SER A 3 -25.69 14.56 5.21
CA SER A 3 -24.25 14.55 5.49
C SER A 3 -23.92 13.40 6.44
N ALA A 4 -22.86 12.65 6.12
CA ALA A 4 -22.35 11.54 6.93
C ALA A 4 -22.00 11.95 8.36
N ASP A 5 -21.79 13.24 8.61
CA ASP A 5 -21.54 13.80 9.94
C ASP A 5 -22.78 13.78 10.85
N SER A 6 -24.00 13.87 10.29
CA SER A 6 -25.24 13.82 11.09
C SER A 6 -25.59 12.40 11.55
N LEU A 7 -25.25 11.39 10.75
CA LEU A 7 -25.41 9.98 11.09
C LEU A 7 -24.45 9.55 12.22
N LEU A 8 -23.28 10.18 12.31
CA LEU A 8 -22.30 9.89 13.36
C LEU A 8 -22.72 10.47 14.71
N SER A 9 -23.29 11.69 14.74
CA SER A 9 -23.81 12.29 15.98
C SER A 9 -24.99 11.51 16.55
N ASP A 10 -25.89 11.02 15.69
CA ASP A 10 -27.06 10.22 16.10
C ASP A 10 -26.66 8.85 16.70
N ILE A 11 -25.54 8.28 16.25
CA ILE A 11 -25.00 7.03 16.79
C ILE A 11 -24.33 7.29 18.16
N GLU A 12 -23.61 8.39 18.32
CA GLU A 12 -22.97 8.73 19.60
C GLU A 12 -24.00 9.02 20.71
N GLU A 13 -25.10 9.68 20.38
CA GLU A 13 -26.14 10.02 21.35
C GLU A 13 -26.96 8.79 21.79
N ARG A 14 -27.24 7.86 20.88
CA ARG A 14 -27.99 6.61 21.17
C ARG A 14 -27.23 5.62 22.05
N VAL A 15 -25.90 5.70 22.11
CA VAL A 15 -25.07 4.82 22.97
C VAL A 15 -25.05 5.28 24.43
N SER A 16 -25.42 6.53 24.72
CA SER A 16 -25.29 7.13 26.06
C SER A 16 -26.47 6.88 27.01
N ILE A 17 -27.59 6.33 26.53
CA ILE A 17 -28.82 6.23 27.33
C ILE A 17 -29.10 4.79 27.79
N LYS A 18 -28.87 4.60 29.09
CA LYS A 18 -29.42 3.54 29.98
C LYS A 18 -28.83 2.14 29.87
N VAL A 19 -27.72 1.93 30.57
CA VAL A 19 -27.50 0.68 31.31
C VAL A 19 -27.06 1.00 32.74
N ARG A 20 -28.04 1.22 33.63
CA ARG A 20 -27.88 0.87 35.04
C ARG A 20 -28.30 -0.59 35.21
N ASN A 21 -27.55 -1.32 36.02
CA ASN A 21 -27.77 -2.67 36.57
C ASN A 21 -27.06 -3.87 35.92
N LYS A 22 -26.30 -4.53 36.81
CA LYS A 22 -25.51 -5.78 36.73
C LYS A 22 -24.30 -5.71 35.79
N GLY A 23 -23.13 -6.05 36.34
CA GLY A 23 -21.82 -6.00 35.68
C GLY A 23 -21.83 -6.73 34.34
N LYS A 24 -22.15 -6.01 33.27
CA LYS A 24 -22.03 -6.51 31.91
C LYS A 24 -20.54 -6.66 31.61
N LYS A 25 -20.12 -7.85 31.19
CA LYS A 25 -18.78 -8.04 30.61
C LYS A 25 -18.57 -6.93 29.58
N ARG A 26 -17.46 -6.19 29.71
CA ARG A 26 -17.12 -5.12 28.75
C ARG A 26 -17.14 -5.72 27.35
N VAL A 27 -18.03 -5.23 26.49
CA VAL A 27 -18.04 -5.61 25.08
C VAL A 27 -16.73 -5.09 24.48
N ARG A 28 -15.88 -6.00 24.02
CA ARG A 28 -14.60 -5.64 23.41
C ARG A 28 -14.87 -5.15 22.00
N LEU A 29 -14.99 -3.83 21.85
CA LEU A 29 -15.16 -3.18 20.55
C LEU A 29 -13.80 -3.14 19.83
N GLU A 30 -13.44 -4.24 19.15
CA GLU A 30 -12.14 -4.39 18.46
C GLU A 30 -11.87 -3.27 17.45
N ASN A 31 -12.91 -2.80 16.76
CA ASN A 31 -12.83 -1.74 15.76
C ASN A 31 -12.64 -0.33 16.38
N LEU A 32 -13.00 -0.15 17.65
CA LEU A 32 -12.87 1.10 18.39
C LEU A 32 -11.61 1.17 19.26
N TRP A 33 -10.80 0.11 19.26
CA TRP A 33 -9.51 0.18 19.93
C TRP A 33 -8.62 1.18 19.18
N LYS A 34 -8.10 2.18 19.90
CA LYS A 34 -7.15 3.19 19.41
C LYS A 34 -6.06 2.60 18.48
N LYS A 35 -5.56 1.41 18.81
CA LYS A 35 -4.55 0.69 18.00
C LYS A 35 -5.09 0.21 16.64
N THR A 36 -6.36 -0.18 16.55
CA THR A 36 -7.01 -0.64 15.30
C THR A 36 -7.24 0.52 14.34
N GLY A 37 -7.73 1.67 14.84
CA GLY A 37 -7.91 2.87 14.01
C GLY A 37 -6.59 3.38 13.44
N GLU A 38 -5.53 3.34 14.24
CA GLU A 38 -4.19 3.82 13.84
C GLU A 38 -3.48 2.84 12.91
N LYS A 39 -3.75 1.53 13.07
CA LYS A 39 -3.39 0.51 12.09
C LYS A 39 -4.08 0.75 10.74
N LEU A 40 -5.37 1.07 10.73
CA LEU A 40 -6.10 1.41 9.50
C LEU A 40 -5.54 2.67 8.83
N LYS A 41 -5.20 3.71 9.61
CA LYS A 41 -4.53 4.91 9.09
C LYS A 41 -3.19 4.55 8.45
N LYS A 42 -2.35 3.76 9.14
CA LYS A 42 -1.09 3.25 8.62
C LYS A 42 -1.27 2.47 7.32
N ASP A 43 -2.24 1.57 7.26
CA ASP A 43 -2.47 0.73 6.09
C ASP A 43 -3.00 1.51 4.89
N ARG A 44 -3.71 2.63 5.13
CA ARG A 44 -4.12 3.60 4.11
C ARG A 44 -3.08 4.67 3.78
N GLY A 45 -1.88 4.58 4.37
CA GLY A 45 -0.83 5.57 4.18
C GLY A 45 -1.17 6.96 4.74
N LYS A 46 -2.17 7.06 5.63
CA LYS A 46 -2.51 8.28 6.35
C LYS A 46 -1.52 8.52 7.48
N GLU A 47 -1.52 9.74 7.98
CA GLU A 47 -0.78 10.08 9.19
C GLU A 47 -1.28 9.23 10.37
N TYR A 48 -0.38 8.66 11.16
CA TYR A 48 -0.72 7.81 12.29
C TYR A 48 0.26 7.98 13.45
N LYS A 49 -0.20 7.67 14.66
CA LYS A 49 0.61 7.74 15.89
C LYS A 49 1.20 6.38 16.22
N ILE A 50 2.48 6.37 16.63
CA ILE A 50 3.12 5.18 17.17
C ILE A 50 2.76 5.06 18.66
N TYR A 51 2.22 3.91 19.05
CA TYR A 51 1.89 3.61 20.45
C TYR A 51 2.96 2.70 21.04
N GLY A 52 3.62 3.20 22.09
CA GLY A 52 4.80 2.58 22.71
C GLY A 52 6.07 3.29 22.27
N GLY A 53 6.79 3.90 23.22
CA GLY A 53 7.94 4.78 22.96
C GLY A 53 7.60 6.27 23.06
N THR A 54 8.23 7.10 22.23
CA THR A 54 8.16 8.58 22.22
C THR A 54 6.79 9.18 21.83
N GLY A 55 5.85 8.36 21.36
CA GLY A 55 4.52 8.85 20.94
C GLY A 55 4.53 9.65 19.64
N GLU A 56 5.59 9.47 18.83
CA GLU A 56 5.78 10.19 17.57
C GLU A 56 4.65 9.93 16.57
N THR A 57 4.42 10.95 15.74
CA THR A 57 3.45 10.90 14.63
C THR A 57 4.21 10.63 13.33
N VAL A 58 3.82 9.59 12.62
CA VAL A 58 4.35 9.26 11.29
C VAL A 58 3.49 9.97 10.26
N GLY A 59 4.09 10.89 9.51
CA GLY A 59 3.41 11.66 8.47
C GLY A 59 2.80 10.80 7.37
N LYS A 60 1.77 11.36 6.71
CA LYS A 60 1.09 10.70 5.59
C LYS A 60 2.06 10.39 4.44
N LYS A 61 1.78 9.30 3.72
CA LYS A 61 2.45 8.98 2.45
C LYS A 61 2.01 9.98 1.40
N VAL A 62 2.98 10.67 0.82
CA VAL A 62 2.76 11.62 -0.28
C VAL A 62 3.37 11.01 -1.54
N PHE A 63 2.64 11.09 -2.64
CA PHE A 63 3.15 10.67 -3.93
C PHE A 63 4.40 11.50 -4.27
N LYS A 64 5.49 10.80 -4.57
CA LYS A 64 6.72 11.39 -5.13
C LYS A 64 6.99 10.66 -6.44
N PRO A 65 7.05 11.37 -7.58
CA PRO A 65 7.38 10.74 -8.84
C PRO A 65 8.79 10.16 -8.78
N VAL A 66 8.96 9.01 -9.40
CA VAL A 66 10.29 8.43 -9.62
C VAL A 66 10.92 9.17 -10.78
N THR A 67 11.95 9.95 -10.49
CA THR A 67 12.72 10.72 -11.49
C THR A 67 14.03 10.05 -11.85
N GLU A 68 14.51 9.12 -11.02
CA GLU A 68 15.75 8.38 -11.22
C GLU A 68 15.58 6.96 -10.66
N CYS A 69 16.12 5.95 -11.34
CA CYS A 69 16.00 4.57 -10.87
C CYS A 69 17.21 3.69 -11.23
N CYS A 70 17.68 3.76 -12.48
CA CYS A 70 18.77 2.94 -12.99
C CYS A 70 19.40 3.63 -14.21
N THR A 71 20.57 3.14 -14.64
CA THR A 71 21.29 3.65 -15.82
C THR A 71 20.51 3.51 -17.13
N LYS A 72 19.46 2.68 -17.15
CA LYS A 72 18.55 2.50 -18.30
C LYS A 72 17.33 3.41 -18.25
N SER A 73 17.25 4.30 -17.26
CA SER A 73 16.17 5.27 -17.10
C SER A 73 14.78 4.64 -17.17
N CYS A 74 14.56 3.47 -16.57
CA CYS A 74 13.25 2.79 -16.62
C CYS A 74 12.09 3.67 -16.11
N HIS A 75 12.37 4.67 -15.26
CA HIS A 75 11.41 5.67 -14.81
C HIS A 75 10.79 6.50 -15.96
N SER A 76 11.51 6.72 -17.06
CA SER A 76 11.00 7.49 -18.21
C SER A 76 9.98 6.72 -19.03
N GLN A 77 9.89 5.41 -18.86
CA GLN A 77 8.92 4.57 -19.56
C GLN A 77 7.50 4.75 -18.99
N VAL A 78 7.39 5.10 -17.71
CA VAL A 78 6.09 5.24 -17.03
C VAL A 78 5.81 6.71 -16.77
N ALA A 79 4.77 7.25 -17.40
CA ALA A 79 4.35 8.62 -17.21
C ALA A 79 4.07 8.93 -15.73
N VAL A 80 4.43 10.13 -15.28
CA VAL A 80 4.22 10.59 -13.88
C VAL A 80 2.76 10.44 -13.44
N TYR A 81 1.83 10.70 -14.36
CA TYR A 81 0.40 10.51 -14.13
C TYR A 81 0.03 9.06 -13.79
N GLU A 82 0.58 8.09 -14.52
CA GLU A 82 0.35 6.66 -14.28
C GLU A 82 1.01 6.21 -12.96
N GLN A 83 2.20 6.74 -12.64
CA GLN A 83 2.84 6.51 -11.33
C GLN A 83 1.93 7.01 -10.19
N GLY A 84 1.28 8.16 -10.37
CA GLY A 84 0.33 8.72 -9.41
C GLY A 84 -0.92 7.85 -9.23
N LYS A 85 -1.49 7.33 -10.33
CA LYS A 85 -2.61 6.38 -10.25
C LYS A 85 -2.26 5.11 -9.48
N LEU A 86 -1.09 4.53 -9.76
CA LEU A 86 -0.60 3.35 -9.06
C LEU A 86 -0.43 3.62 -7.56
N PHE A 87 0.12 4.79 -7.21
CA PHE A 87 0.25 5.20 -5.82
C PHE A 87 -1.10 5.29 -5.11
N THR A 88 -2.07 5.98 -5.72
CA THR A 88 -3.41 6.13 -5.14
C THR A 88 -4.11 4.79 -5.00
N SER A 89 -4.14 3.98 -6.07
CA SER A 89 -4.75 2.65 -6.05
C SER A 89 -4.12 1.77 -4.97
N PHE A 90 -2.79 1.80 -4.83
CA PHE A 90 -2.12 1.01 -3.80
C PHE A 90 -2.52 1.42 -2.37
N TRP A 91 -2.60 2.71 -2.06
CA TRP A 91 -2.89 3.14 -0.69
C TRP A 91 -4.37 3.21 -0.33
N ASP A 92 -5.29 3.23 -1.30
CA ASP A 92 -6.73 3.40 -1.04
C ASP A 92 -7.37 2.17 -0.37
N HIS A 93 -6.91 0.95 -0.69
CA HIS A 93 -7.54 -0.29 -0.23
C HIS A 93 -7.44 -0.56 1.28
N GLY A 94 -6.52 0.09 2.01
CA GLY A 94 -6.41 -0.02 3.48
C GLY A 94 -6.15 -1.42 4.05
N ASP A 95 -6.09 -2.45 3.22
CA ASP A 95 -5.72 -3.82 3.56
C ASP A 95 -4.34 -4.13 2.97
N LYS A 96 -3.46 -4.69 3.80
CA LYS A 96 -2.14 -5.15 3.39
C LYS A 96 -2.21 -6.28 2.35
N ASN A 97 -3.16 -7.20 2.48
CA ASN A 97 -3.26 -8.35 1.58
C ASN A 97 -3.66 -7.91 0.17
N LEU A 98 -4.65 -7.02 0.07
CA LEU A 98 -5.07 -6.43 -1.21
C LEU A 98 -3.91 -5.66 -1.87
N ARG A 99 -3.12 -4.91 -1.09
CA ARG A 99 -1.92 -4.23 -1.59
C ARG A 99 -0.89 -5.18 -2.19
N ILE A 100 -0.65 -6.31 -1.54
CA ILE A 100 0.25 -7.34 -2.07
C ILE A 100 -0.30 -7.89 -3.39
N ILE A 101 -1.60 -8.23 -3.42
CA ILE A 101 -2.26 -8.75 -4.63
C ILE A 101 -2.11 -7.76 -5.79
N ILE A 102 -2.40 -6.48 -5.57
CA ILE A 102 -2.25 -5.42 -6.58
C ILE A 102 -0.80 -5.31 -7.06
N ALA A 103 0.16 -5.28 -6.14
CA ALA A 103 1.58 -5.22 -6.52
C ALA A 103 2.00 -6.44 -7.35
N THR A 104 1.52 -7.63 -7.00
CA THR A 104 1.82 -8.87 -7.73
C THR A 104 1.09 -8.98 -9.06
N SER A 105 -0.14 -8.47 -9.19
CA SER A 105 -0.90 -8.52 -10.43
C SER A 105 -0.31 -7.63 -11.51
N LEU A 106 0.41 -6.58 -11.13
CA LEU A 106 1.14 -5.73 -12.06
C LEU A 106 2.40 -6.42 -12.60
N ILE A 107 2.93 -7.46 -11.96
CA ILE A 107 4.16 -8.13 -12.40
C ILE A 107 3.81 -9.27 -13.36
N ALA A 108 4.28 -9.19 -14.61
CA ALA A 108 4.15 -10.29 -15.55
C ALA A 108 5.21 -11.37 -15.25
N GLN A 109 4.75 -12.60 -15.04
CA GLN A 109 5.64 -13.75 -14.87
C GLN A 109 6.28 -14.12 -16.21
N VAL A 110 7.61 -14.08 -16.28
CA VAL A 110 8.36 -14.51 -17.46
C VAL A 110 8.92 -15.90 -17.20
N PRO A 111 8.60 -16.92 -18.03
CA PRO A 111 9.16 -18.25 -17.86
C PRO A 111 10.68 -18.22 -18.02
N LYS A 112 11.37 -18.97 -17.15
CA LYS A 112 12.82 -19.10 -17.19
C LYS A 112 13.23 -19.75 -18.52
N LYS A 113 13.94 -19.00 -19.37
CA LYS A 113 14.57 -19.57 -20.57
C LYS A 113 15.81 -20.37 -20.16
N ILE A 114 15.81 -21.67 -20.44
CA ILE A 114 17.01 -22.51 -20.33
C ILE A 114 17.83 -22.24 -21.59
N VAL A 115 18.99 -21.61 -21.42
CA VAL A 115 19.94 -21.38 -22.51
C VAL A 115 21.05 -22.43 -22.42
N PRO A 116 21.40 -23.09 -23.54
CA PRO A 116 22.53 -24.01 -23.56
C PRO A 116 23.82 -23.26 -23.19
N MET A 117 24.69 -23.94 -22.43
CA MET A 117 25.93 -23.37 -21.94
C MET A 117 26.93 -23.24 -23.09
N GLU A 118 26.86 -22.14 -23.83
CA GLU A 118 27.86 -21.82 -24.84
C GLU A 118 29.15 -21.34 -24.15
N GLN A 119 30.30 -21.91 -24.52
CA GLN A 119 31.64 -21.59 -23.97
C GLN A 119 32.05 -20.14 -24.29
N ARG A 120 31.38 -19.16 -23.66
CA ARG A 120 31.65 -17.75 -23.90
C ARG A 120 32.76 -17.30 -22.97
N LYS A 121 33.89 -16.90 -23.56
CA LYS A 121 35.03 -16.22 -22.92
C LYS A 121 34.54 -15.33 -21.76
N TYR A 122 35.07 -15.58 -20.56
CA TYR A 122 34.69 -14.99 -19.28
C TYR A 122 34.85 -13.46 -19.26
N LYS A 123 33.93 -12.71 -19.88
CA LYS A 123 33.69 -11.33 -19.47
C LYS A 123 32.80 -11.40 -18.24
N ARG A 124 33.23 -10.78 -17.13
CA ARG A 124 32.42 -10.61 -15.92
C ARG A 124 31.12 -9.91 -16.30
N ARG A 125 30.03 -10.68 -16.48
CA ARG A 125 28.71 -10.12 -16.73
C ARG A 125 28.10 -9.79 -15.38
N VAL A 126 27.78 -8.52 -15.16
CA VAL A 126 26.93 -8.12 -14.05
C VAL A 126 25.53 -8.63 -14.35
N THR A 127 25.01 -9.50 -13.48
CA THR A 127 23.63 -10.00 -13.60
C THR A 127 22.67 -8.88 -13.22
N ILE A 128 21.98 -8.31 -14.20
CA ILE A 128 20.93 -7.30 -13.97
C ILE A 128 19.58 -8.00 -14.03
N TRP A 129 18.85 -7.99 -12.92
CA TRP A 129 17.48 -8.50 -12.87
C TRP A 129 16.53 -7.52 -13.58
N LYS A 130 15.68 -8.04 -14.44
CA LYS A 130 14.63 -7.28 -15.13
C LYS A 130 13.27 -7.83 -14.78
N TYR A 131 12.32 -6.95 -14.51
CA TYR A 131 10.92 -7.26 -14.29
C TYR A 131 10.10 -6.74 -15.46
N LYS A 132 9.11 -7.52 -15.86
CA LYS A 132 8.04 -7.04 -16.72
C LYS A 132 6.89 -6.57 -15.85
N VAL A 133 6.42 -5.36 -16.08
CA VAL A 133 5.30 -4.76 -15.36
C VAL A 133 4.23 -4.36 -16.35
N ASN A 134 2.98 -4.75 -16.10
CA ASN A 134 1.83 -4.32 -16.86
C ASN A 134 1.16 -3.16 -16.12
N ILE A 135 1.12 -1.98 -16.74
CA ILE A 135 0.45 -0.80 -16.19
C ILE A 135 -0.54 -0.33 -17.24
N SER A 136 -1.83 -0.31 -16.89
CA SER A 136 -2.91 0.15 -17.79
C SER A 136 -2.94 -0.59 -19.14
N GLY A 137 -2.58 -1.87 -19.16
CA GLY A 137 -2.56 -2.70 -20.37
C GLY A 137 -1.26 -2.64 -21.18
N LEU A 138 -0.31 -1.77 -20.80
CA LEU A 138 0.98 -1.63 -21.47
C LEU A 138 2.08 -2.39 -20.71
N GLU A 139 2.91 -3.13 -21.44
CA GLU A 139 4.06 -3.83 -20.88
C GLU A 139 5.29 -2.92 -20.80
N TYR A 140 5.86 -2.82 -19.61
CA TYR A 140 7.08 -2.09 -19.30
C TYR A 140 8.17 -3.04 -18.81
N VAL A 141 9.43 -2.72 -19.09
CA VAL A 141 10.58 -3.52 -18.63
C VAL A 141 11.45 -2.68 -17.73
N CYS A 142 11.42 -3.00 -16.43
CA CYS A 142 12.12 -2.27 -15.38
C CYS A 142 13.30 -3.09 -14.85
N CYS A 143 14.39 -2.42 -14.49
CA CYS A 143 15.50 -3.06 -13.78
C CYS A 143 15.26 -3.05 -12.26
N ARG A 144 15.83 -4.05 -11.57
CA ARG A 144 15.98 -4.02 -10.12
C ARG A 144 17.09 -3.08 -9.70
#